data_AF-X1QX83-F1
#
_entry.id   AF-X1QX83-F1
#
_cell.length_a   1.000
_cell.length_b   1.000
_cell.length_c   1.000
_cell.angle_alpha   90.00
_cell.angle_beta   90.00
_cell.angle_gamma   90.00
#
_symmetry.space_group_name_H-M   'P 1'
#
loop_
_entity.id
_entity.type
_entity.pdbx_description
1 polymer ?
#
loop_
_entity_poly.entity_id
_entity_poly.type
_entity_poly.pdbx_seq_one_letter_code
_entity_poly.pdbx_strand_id
1 'polypeptide(L)'
;QPGRHMLTVRATDSGGNQVEQELSVAVEADKPRLEIVLPSQGASVDARQITVKIGVPEDAVIAGVRVNQGTWRELPIKNSLAEGSVDLIYGACAIDFLVVNVHGIASIVARQITCTVQPQPEQPTLAAKPSVSEEGLIDIANLGIVDAFGSLNIISKDYRGTEDEGEITRAVYRSTKTPY
;
A
#
# COMPACT_ATOMS: atom_id res chain seq x y z
N GLN A 1 20.31 17.65 -4.11
CA GLN A 1 20.72 16.31 -4.57
C GLN A 1 21.83 16.47 -5.60
N PRO A 2 22.88 15.65 -5.58
CA PRO A 2 23.91 15.64 -6.61
C PRO A 2 23.34 15.32 -7.99
N GLY A 3 23.99 15.83 -9.03
CA GLY A 3 23.60 15.61 -10.42
C GLY A 3 23.28 16.91 -11.17
N ARG A 4 22.79 16.75 -12.40
CA ARG A 4 22.44 17.86 -13.28
C ARG A 4 21.00 18.30 -13.04
N HIS A 5 20.85 19.60 -12.80
CA HIS A 5 19.56 20.27 -12.63
C HIS A 5 19.37 21.27 -13.77
N MET A 6 18.12 21.47 -14.17
CA MET A 6 17.73 22.48 -15.15
C MET A 6 16.83 23.49 -14.46
N LEU A 7 17.28 24.74 -14.42
CA LEU A 7 16.52 25.85 -13.87
C LEU A 7 15.89 26.62 -15.03
N THR A 8 14.57 26.68 -15.06
CA THR A 8 13.82 27.50 -16.02
C THR A 8 13.43 28.80 -15.33
N VAL A 9 13.96 29.91 -15.83
CA VAL A 9 13.61 31.26 -15.37
C VAL A 9 12.63 31.86 -16.36
N ARG A 10 11.43 32.22 -15.88
CA ARG A 10 10.39 32.87 -16.67
C ARG A 10 10.18 34.30 -16.20
N ALA A 11 10.20 35.26 -17.12
CA ALA A 11 9.76 36.63 -16.88
C ALA A 11 8.45 36.89 -17.65
N THR A 12 7.52 37.59 -17.00
CA THR A 12 6.25 38.03 -17.60
C THR A 12 6.12 39.54 -17.43
N ASP A 13 5.83 40.28 -18.50
CA ASP A 13 5.59 41.73 -18.42
C ASP A 13 4.13 42.06 -18.05
N SER A 14 3.82 43.35 -17.84
CA SER A 14 2.46 43.81 -17.50
C SER A 14 1.44 43.63 -18.64
N GLY A 15 1.91 43.41 -19.86
CA GLY A 15 1.08 43.09 -21.02
C GLY A 15 0.82 41.59 -21.18
N GLY A 16 1.43 40.74 -20.33
CA GLY A 16 1.30 39.29 -20.38
C GLY A 16 2.31 38.60 -21.30
N ASN A 17 3.28 39.31 -21.88
CA ASN A 17 4.33 38.69 -22.69
C ASN A 17 5.29 37.92 -21.79
N GLN A 18 5.68 36.71 -22.22
CA GLN A 18 6.57 35.83 -21.46
C GLN A 18 7.87 35.55 -22.23
N VAL A 19 8.97 35.48 -21.49
CA VAL A 19 10.25 34.94 -21.97
C VAL A 19 10.77 33.92 -20.97
N GLU A 20 11.31 32.81 -21.46
CA GLU A 20 11.94 31.76 -20.64
C GLU A 20 13.42 31.61 -21.01
N GLN A 21 14.24 31.34 -20.01
CA GLN A 21 15.65 30.99 -20.18
C GLN A 21 15.99 29.79 -19.30
N GLU A 22 16.74 28.84 -19.85
CA GLU A 22 17.20 27.66 -19.13
C GLU A 22 18.66 27.81 -18.69
N LEU A 23 18.96 27.40 -17.46
CA LEU A 23 20.29 27.30 -16.91
C LEU A 23 20.53 25.86 -16.42
N SER A 24 21.54 25.19 -16.99
CA SER A 24 21.97 23.89 -16.50
C SER A 24 22.99 24.07 -15.37
N VAL A 25 22.73 23.45 -14.22
CA VAL A 25 23.59 23.47 -13.03
C VAL A 25 24.00 22.05 -12.69
N ALA A 26 25.30 21.82 -12.47
CA ALA A 26 25.80 20.56 -11.93
C ALA A 26 26.12 20.74 -10.44
N VAL A 27 25.55 19.87 -9.60
CA VAL A 27 25.86 19.82 -8.17
C VAL A 27 26.66 18.55 -7.92
N GLU A 28 27.90 18.70 -7.50
CA GLU A 28 28.79 17.58 -7.16
C GLU A 28 28.79 17.38 -5.64
N ALA A 29 28.44 16.18 -5.19
CA ALA A 29 28.69 15.72 -3.82
C ALA A 29 28.60 14.19 -3.75
N ASP A 30 29.35 13.60 -2.83
CA ASP A 30 29.39 12.15 -2.63
C ASP A 30 28.08 11.65 -2.02
N LYS A 31 27.56 10.56 -2.57
CA LYS A 31 26.36 9.89 -2.07
C LYS A 31 26.70 9.08 -0.81
N PRO A 32 25.81 9.03 0.21
CA PRO A 32 26.07 8.23 1.40
C PRO A 32 26.14 6.74 1.06
N ARG A 33 27.01 6.00 1.76
CA ARG A 33 27.08 4.54 1.64
C ARG A 33 25.73 3.93 2.05
N LEU A 34 25.26 2.93 1.31
CA LEU A 34 24.09 2.13 1.68
C LEU A 34 24.43 0.67 1.41
N GLU A 35 24.51 -0.14 2.47
CA GLU A 35 24.80 -1.56 2.37
C GLU A 35 23.56 -2.38 2.74
N ILE A 36 23.03 -3.14 1.79
CA ILE A 36 21.87 -4.00 2.06
C ILE A 36 22.33 -5.31 2.71
N VAL A 37 22.04 -5.47 3.99
CA VAL A 37 22.33 -6.69 4.76
C VAL A 37 21.22 -7.72 4.55
N LEU A 38 19.95 -7.28 4.62
CA LEU A 38 18.77 -8.09 4.34
C LEU A 38 17.69 -7.27 3.61
N PRO A 39 16.99 -7.86 2.63
CA PRO A 39 17.17 -9.21 2.10
C PRO A 39 18.31 -9.28 1.06
N SER A 40 18.78 -10.49 0.78
CA SER A 40 19.69 -10.74 -0.35
C SER A 40 18.98 -10.51 -1.69
N GLN A 41 19.75 -10.21 -2.74
CA GLN A 41 19.20 -10.10 -4.09
C GLN A 41 18.61 -11.45 -4.50
N GLY A 42 17.42 -11.43 -5.09
CA GLY A 42 16.74 -12.62 -5.61
C GLY A 42 16.18 -13.54 -4.53
N ALA A 43 16.08 -13.10 -3.27
CA ALA A 43 15.55 -13.94 -2.19
C ALA A 43 14.12 -14.43 -2.50
N SER A 44 13.85 -15.70 -2.18
CA SER A 44 12.50 -16.26 -2.16
C SER A 44 12.01 -16.30 -0.72
N VAL A 45 10.86 -15.70 -0.46
CA VAL A 45 10.33 -15.49 0.89
C VAL A 45 8.95 -16.14 0.99
N ASP A 46 8.83 -17.06 1.94
CA ASP A 46 7.56 -17.71 2.28
C ASP A 46 6.90 -17.04 3.50
N ALA A 47 6.80 -15.71 3.47
CA ALA A 47 6.14 -14.90 4.50
C ALA A 47 5.60 -13.61 3.90
N ARG A 48 4.45 -13.15 4.37
CA ARG A 48 3.86 -11.85 3.96
C ARG A 48 4.56 -10.64 4.56
N GLN A 49 5.45 -10.85 5.52
CA GLN A 49 6.22 -9.79 6.14
C GLN A 49 7.65 -10.26 6.32
N ILE A 50 8.61 -9.38 6.04
CA ILE A 50 10.03 -9.67 6.24
C ILE A 50 10.71 -8.59 7.05
N THR A 51 11.77 -8.98 7.73
CA THR A 51 12.74 -8.03 8.29
C THR A 51 13.67 -7.54 7.19
N VAL A 52 13.92 -6.24 7.18
CA VAL A 52 14.92 -5.59 6.35
C VAL A 52 16.00 -4.98 7.23
N LYS A 53 17.25 -5.02 6.75
CA LYS A 53 18.41 -4.49 7.47
C LYS A 53 19.37 -3.84 6.50
N ILE A 54 19.79 -2.62 6.78
CA ILE A 54 20.80 -1.91 6.00
C ILE A 54 21.87 -1.33 6.92
N GLY A 55 23.13 -1.45 6.51
CA GLY A 55 24.25 -0.74 7.09
C GLY A 55 24.29 0.69 6.57
N VAL A 56 24.42 1.65 7.49
CA VAL A 56 24.41 3.09 7.19
C VAL A 56 25.67 3.76 7.75
N PRO A 57 26.20 4.82 7.11
CA PRO A 57 27.33 5.58 7.62
C PRO A 57 26.94 6.35 8.89
N GLU A 58 27.94 6.83 9.64
CA GLU A 58 27.74 7.59 10.88
C GLU A 58 26.96 8.89 10.66
N ASP A 59 27.11 9.52 9.50
CA ASP A 59 26.44 10.76 9.12
C ASP A 59 25.00 10.57 8.59
N ALA A 60 24.48 9.33 8.60
CA ALA A 60 23.11 9.04 8.19
C ALA A 60 22.10 9.59 9.20
N VAL A 61 21.17 10.41 8.70
CA VAL A 61 20.09 11.02 9.50
C VAL A 61 18.73 10.39 9.22
N ILE A 62 18.51 9.87 8.02
CA ILE A 62 17.26 9.18 7.65
C ILE A 62 17.62 7.88 6.96
N ALA A 63 16.95 6.80 7.37
CA ALA A 63 16.89 5.54 6.64
C ALA A 63 15.44 5.21 6.33
N GLY A 64 15.16 4.68 5.15
CA GLY A 64 13.80 4.38 4.72
C GLY A 64 13.71 3.17 3.82
N VAL A 65 12.51 2.62 3.75
CA VAL A 65 12.18 1.47 2.90
C VAL A 65 10.80 1.64 2.28
N ARG A 66 10.62 1.17 1.04
CA ARG A 66 9.31 0.98 0.43
C ARG A 66 9.29 -0.26 -0.45
N VAL A 67 8.10 -0.79 -0.68
CA VAL A 67 7.88 -1.95 -1.55
C VAL A 67 7.09 -1.49 -2.76
N ASN A 68 7.52 -1.91 -3.96
CA ASN A 68 6.86 -1.66 -5.24
C ASN A 68 6.46 -0.19 -5.47
N GLN A 69 7.40 0.72 -5.20
CA GLN A 69 7.21 2.18 -5.32
C GLN A 69 6.07 2.75 -4.46
N GLY A 70 5.61 2.01 -3.44
CA GLY A 70 4.62 2.47 -2.48
C GLY A 70 5.15 3.54 -1.51
N THR A 71 4.41 3.75 -0.43
CA THR A 71 4.75 4.75 0.59
C THR A 71 6.07 4.41 1.29
N TRP A 72 6.91 5.43 1.47
CA TRP A 72 8.13 5.32 2.27
C TRP A 72 7.79 5.10 3.75
N ARG A 73 8.45 4.12 4.36
CA ARG A 73 8.46 3.86 5.79
C ARG A 73 9.85 4.15 6.33
N GLU A 74 9.94 4.88 7.43
CA GLU A 74 11.20 5.17 8.09
C GLU A 74 11.72 3.92 8.83
N LEU A 75 13.03 3.71 8.79
CA LEU A 75 13.73 2.66 9.53
C LEU A 75 14.52 3.31 10.68
N PRO A 76 14.27 2.92 11.94
CA PRO A 76 15.08 3.39 13.06
C PRO A 76 16.56 3.06 12.87
N ILE A 77 17.43 4.05 13.04
CA ILE A 77 18.88 3.89 12.99
C ILE A 77 19.40 3.66 14.42
N LYS A 78 20.16 2.58 14.62
CA LYS A 78 20.86 2.28 15.87
C LYS A 78 22.22 1.67 15.56
N ASN A 79 23.29 2.22 16.14
CA ASN A 79 24.65 1.69 16.01
C ASN A 79 25.06 1.42 14.54
N SER A 80 24.86 2.40 13.65
CA SER A 80 25.16 2.31 12.21
C SER A 80 24.38 1.23 11.44
N LEU A 81 23.27 0.75 12.00
CA LEU A 81 22.35 -0.19 11.38
C LEU A 81 20.94 0.40 11.38
N ALA A 82 20.24 0.33 10.25
CA ALA A 82 18.81 0.62 10.18
C ALA A 82 18.04 -0.67 9.93
N GLU A 83 17.01 -0.93 10.73
CA GLU A 83 16.22 -2.16 10.64
C GLU A 83 14.73 -1.93 10.84
N GLY A 84 13.92 -2.81 10.28
CA GLY A 84 12.46 -2.79 10.44
C GLY A 84 11.80 -3.93 9.67
N SER A 85 10.48 -3.89 9.57
CA SER A 85 9.72 -4.88 8.81
C SER A 85 8.92 -4.23 7.69
N VAL A 86 8.73 -4.96 6.59
CA VAL A 86 7.88 -4.55 5.46
C VAL A 86 6.95 -5.67 5.03
N ASP A 87 5.76 -5.29 4.60
CA ASP A 87 4.76 -6.21 4.10
C ASP A 87 4.98 -6.45 2.60
N LEU A 88 4.89 -7.71 2.18
CA LEU A 88 5.10 -8.16 0.82
C LEU A 88 3.77 -8.52 0.16
N ILE A 89 3.69 -8.25 -1.14
CA ILE A 89 2.64 -8.80 -1.99
C ILE A 89 3.11 -10.12 -2.60
N TYR A 90 2.17 -11.02 -2.88
CA TYR A 90 2.50 -12.26 -3.59
C TYR A 90 3.14 -11.97 -4.95
N GLY A 91 4.18 -12.75 -5.30
CA GLY A 91 4.94 -12.60 -6.53
C GLY A 91 6.18 -11.71 -6.37
N ALA A 92 6.61 -11.11 -7.47
CA ALA A 92 7.81 -10.28 -7.50
C ALA A 92 7.61 -8.98 -6.69
N CYS A 93 8.56 -8.68 -5.81
CA CYS A 93 8.61 -7.46 -5.04
C CYS A 93 9.95 -6.75 -5.25
N ALA A 94 9.87 -5.47 -5.63
CA ALA A 94 11.00 -4.56 -5.64
C ALA A 94 11.01 -3.77 -4.32
N ILE A 95 12.06 -3.93 -3.53
CA ILE A 95 12.24 -3.19 -2.26
C ILE A 95 13.28 -2.10 -2.49
N ASP A 96 12.85 -0.84 -2.38
CA ASP A 96 13.74 0.31 -2.44
C ASP A 96 14.18 0.69 -1.02
N PHE A 97 15.49 0.88 -0.84
CA PHE A 97 16.11 1.38 0.37
C PHE A 97 16.61 2.80 0.16
N LEU A 98 16.39 3.68 1.12
CA LEU A 98 16.83 5.07 1.13
C LEU A 98 17.75 5.30 2.33
N VAL A 99 18.85 6.02 2.10
CA VAL A 99 19.67 6.62 3.15
C VAL A 99 19.90 8.09 2.80
N VAL A 100 19.70 8.98 3.77
CA VAL A 100 19.99 10.41 3.65
C VAL A 100 20.99 10.80 4.73
N ASN A 101 22.03 11.54 4.36
CA ASN A 101 23.00 12.06 5.32
C ASN A 101 22.62 13.44 5.87
N VAL A 102 23.41 13.92 6.83
CA VAL A 102 23.26 15.25 7.47
C VAL A 102 23.20 16.42 6.49
N HIS A 103 23.76 16.28 5.28
CA HIS A 103 23.72 17.29 4.22
C HIS A 103 22.48 17.17 3.31
N GLY A 104 21.56 16.24 3.61
CA GLY A 104 20.37 15.99 2.81
C GLY A 104 20.63 15.22 1.51
N ILE A 105 21.83 14.66 1.31
CA ILE A 105 22.18 13.87 0.13
C ILE A 105 21.62 12.46 0.29
N ALA A 106 20.93 11.96 -0.74
CA ALA A 106 20.25 10.68 -0.71
C ALA A 106 20.92 9.61 -1.59
N SER A 107 20.93 8.38 -1.08
CA SER A 107 21.20 7.15 -1.83
C SER A 107 19.96 6.28 -1.85
N ILE A 108 19.59 5.79 -3.03
CA ILE A 108 18.50 4.83 -3.20
C ILE A 108 19.04 3.58 -3.90
N VAL A 109 18.78 2.40 -3.33
CA VAL A 109 19.18 1.11 -3.90
C VAL A 109 18.01 0.13 -3.82
N ALA A 110 17.77 -0.61 -4.91
CA ALA A 110 16.69 -1.57 -4.99
C ALA A 110 17.16 -3.02 -4.78
N ARG A 111 16.28 -3.86 -4.24
CA ARG A 111 16.43 -5.32 -4.16
C ARG A 111 15.22 -6.01 -4.77
N GLN A 112 15.45 -6.98 -5.65
CA GLN A 112 14.38 -7.81 -6.18
C GLN A 112 14.25 -9.06 -5.34
N ILE A 113 13.04 -9.39 -4.90
CA ILE A 113 12.72 -10.63 -4.18
C ILE A 113 11.42 -11.22 -4.72
N THR A 114 11.12 -12.45 -4.36
CA THR A 114 9.85 -13.11 -4.67
C THR A 114 9.16 -13.56 -3.39
N CYS A 115 7.92 -13.14 -3.19
CA CYS A 115 7.06 -13.67 -2.14
C CYS A 115 6.25 -14.86 -2.68
N THR A 116 6.37 -16.02 -2.05
CA THR A 116 5.68 -17.26 -2.46
C THR A 116 4.35 -17.47 -1.75
N VAL A 117 4.08 -16.72 -0.68
CA VAL A 117 2.83 -16.85 0.07
C VAL A 117 1.68 -16.22 -0.71
N GLN A 118 0.84 -17.08 -1.27
CA GLN A 118 -0.39 -16.62 -1.91
C GLN A 118 -1.37 -16.08 -0.86
N PRO A 119 -2.22 -15.09 -1.21
CA PRO A 119 -3.42 -14.80 -0.45
C PRO A 119 -4.29 -16.06 -0.41
N GLN A 120 -4.24 -16.83 0.67
CA GLN A 120 -5.29 -17.81 0.91
C GLN A 120 -6.60 -17.04 1.05
N PRO A 121 -7.67 -17.43 0.35
CA PRO A 121 -9.00 -17.00 0.73
C PRO A 121 -9.14 -17.32 2.21
N GLU A 122 -9.64 -16.38 3.02
CA GLU A 122 -10.07 -16.71 4.37
C GLU A 122 -10.91 -17.98 4.24
N GLN A 123 -10.41 -19.11 4.75
CA GLN A 123 -11.27 -20.27 4.92
C GLN A 123 -12.42 -19.74 5.77
N PRO A 124 -13.67 -19.86 5.31
CA PRO A 124 -14.79 -19.50 6.17
C PRO A 124 -14.54 -20.25 7.47
N THR A 125 -14.24 -19.51 8.55
CA THR A 125 -14.26 -20.07 9.90
C THR A 125 -15.55 -20.84 9.94
N LEU A 126 -15.46 -22.16 10.15
CA LEU A 126 -16.59 -23.08 10.06
C LEU A 126 -17.73 -22.44 10.85
N ALA A 127 -18.62 -21.73 10.15
CA ALA A 127 -19.86 -21.26 10.75
C ALA A 127 -20.46 -22.57 11.20
N ALA A 128 -20.72 -22.67 12.52
CA ALA A 128 -21.32 -23.83 13.13
C ALA A 128 -22.34 -24.38 12.13
N LYS A 129 -22.17 -25.63 11.69
CA LYS A 129 -23.10 -26.26 10.75
C LYS A 129 -24.51 -25.89 11.24
N PRO A 130 -25.36 -25.22 10.44
CA PRO A 130 -26.71 -24.97 10.89
C PRO A 130 -27.33 -26.34 11.17
N SER A 131 -27.61 -26.60 12.44
CA SER A 131 -28.36 -27.78 12.84
C SER A 131 -29.78 -27.56 12.33
N VAL A 132 -30.13 -28.31 11.29
CA VAL A 132 -31.48 -28.33 10.72
C VAL A 132 -32.39 -29.05 11.72
N SER A 133 -33.37 -28.35 12.30
CA SER A 133 -34.50 -29.00 12.96
C SER A 133 -35.41 -29.63 11.90
N GLU A 134 -36.02 -30.78 12.21
CA GLU A 134 -36.82 -31.64 11.31
C GLU A 134 -37.99 -30.94 10.56
N GLU A 135 -38.27 -29.67 10.84
CA GLU A 135 -39.30 -28.88 10.15
C GLU A 135 -38.78 -27.97 9.02
N GLY A 136 -37.51 -28.11 8.61
CA GLY A 136 -37.01 -27.47 7.38
C GLY A 136 -36.75 -25.97 7.45
N LEU A 137 -36.72 -25.37 8.65
CA LEU A 137 -36.28 -24.00 8.88
C LEU A 137 -34.80 -23.95 9.26
N ILE A 138 -34.03 -23.07 8.63
CA ILE A 138 -32.66 -22.71 9.04
C ILE A 138 -32.73 -21.40 9.83
N ASP A 139 -32.34 -21.43 11.11
CA ASP A 139 -32.17 -20.22 11.93
C ASP A 139 -30.75 -19.68 11.75
N ILE A 140 -30.63 -18.53 11.07
CA ILE A 140 -29.37 -17.80 10.91
C ILE A 140 -29.44 -16.60 11.85
N ALA A 141 -28.71 -16.68 12.97
CA ALA A 141 -28.66 -15.60 13.96
C ALA A 141 -28.34 -14.25 13.28
N ASN A 142 -29.22 -13.27 13.49
CA ASN A 142 -29.25 -11.90 12.95
C ASN A 142 -29.78 -11.65 11.51
N LEU A 143 -30.29 -12.65 10.80
CA LEU A 143 -30.94 -12.42 9.48
C LEU A 143 -32.37 -12.94 9.34
N GLY A 144 -32.91 -13.62 10.35
CA GLY A 144 -34.27 -14.17 10.32
C GLY A 144 -34.35 -15.47 9.51
N ILE A 145 -35.49 -16.15 9.66
CA ILE A 145 -35.78 -17.48 9.10
C ILE A 145 -35.85 -17.44 7.56
N VAL A 146 -35.23 -18.41 6.89
CA VAL A 146 -35.30 -18.62 5.42
C VAL A 146 -35.83 -20.02 5.08
N ASP A 147 -36.81 -20.08 4.17
CA ASP A 147 -37.38 -21.32 3.62
C ASP A 147 -36.43 -21.92 2.56
N ALA A 148 -36.14 -23.21 2.69
CA ALA A 148 -35.17 -23.93 1.87
C ALA A 148 -35.73 -24.42 0.52
N PHE A 149 -37.03 -24.25 0.21
CA PHE A 149 -37.61 -24.79 -1.03
C PHE A 149 -38.61 -23.84 -1.71
N GLY A 150 -38.10 -22.88 -2.49
CA GLY A 150 -38.87 -22.28 -3.58
C GLY A 150 -38.69 -20.77 -3.78
N SER A 151 -38.14 -20.42 -4.94
CA SER A 151 -38.17 -19.09 -5.59
C SER A 151 -37.73 -17.88 -4.76
N LEU A 152 -36.54 -17.40 -5.10
CA LEU A 152 -35.85 -16.22 -4.58
C LEU A 152 -36.74 -14.95 -4.61
N ASN A 153 -37.43 -14.63 -3.51
CA ASN A 153 -37.96 -13.29 -3.27
C ASN A 153 -37.15 -12.65 -2.14
N ILE A 154 -36.14 -11.86 -2.53
CA ILE A 154 -35.41 -11.00 -1.60
C ILE A 154 -36.41 -9.99 -1.03
N ILE A 155 -36.77 -10.12 0.24
CA ILE A 155 -37.45 -9.05 0.97
C ILE A 155 -36.39 -7.97 1.25
N SER A 156 -36.59 -6.80 0.65
CA SER A 156 -35.77 -5.59 0.81
C SER A 156 -35.60 -5.23 2.29
N LYS A 157 -34.37 -4.89 2.70
CA LYS A 157 -34.11 -4.26 4.00
C LYS A 157 -34.02 -2.74 3.79
N ASP A 158 -35.01 -2.01 4.29
CA ASP A 158 -34.92 -0.55 4.39
C ASP A 158 -33.91 -0.19 5.50
N TYR A 159 -32.88 0.58 5.18
CA TYR A 159 -32.03 1.22 6.17
C TYR A 159 -32.52 2.65 6.40
N ARG A 160 -32.88 2.98 7.65
CA ARG A 160 -33.05 4.37 8.11
C ARG A 160 -31.74 4.82 8.76
N GLY A 161 -31.04 5.75 8.12
CA GLY A 161 -30.05 6.58 8.78
C GLY A 161 -30.75 7.83 9.32
N THR A 162 -30.50 8.18 10.58
CA THR A 162 -30.84 9.49 11.15
C THR A 162 -29.61 10.38 11.08
N GLU A 163 -29.66 11.41 10.25
CA GLU A 163 -28.86 12.62 10.45
C GLU A 163 -29.82 13.80 10.55
N ASP A 164 -29.52 14.68 11.48
CA ASP A 164 -30.32 15.86 11.81
C ASP A 164 -30.58 16.71 10.55
N GLU A 165 -31.83 17.15 10.45
CA GLU A 165 -32.33 18.12 9.47
C GLU A 165 -32.33 17.68 7.99
N GLY A 166 -33.29 16.81 7.66
CA GLY A 166 -34.33 17.26 6.74
C GLY A 166 -34.17 17.05 5.23
N GLU A 167 -33.61 15.94 4.74
CA GLU A 167 -34.02 15.36 3.44
C GLU A 167 -33.56 13.89 3.28
N ILE A 168 -34.48 12.95 3.05
CA ILE A 168 -34.14 11.51 2.86
C ILE A 168 -34.05 11.24 1.36
N THR A 169 -32.84 11.06 0.82
CA THR A 169 -32.66 10.60 -0.57
C THR A 169 -32.66 9.07 -0.63
N ARG A 170 -33.66 8.49 -1.31
CA ARG A 170 -33.82 7.04 -1.45
C ARG A 170 -32.94 6.51 -2.59
N ALA A 171 -31.84 5.82 -2.29
CA ALA A 171 -31.02 5.16 -3.30
C ALA A 171 -31.45 3.70 -3.46
N VAL A 172 -31.96 3.33 -4.64
CA VAL A 172 -32.24 1.94 -5.02
C VAL A 172 -31.16 1.46 -5.98
N TYR A 173 -30.30 0.56 -5.53
CA TYR A 173 -29.35 -0.12 -6.40
C TYR A 173 -29.97 -1.41 -6.95
N ARG A 174 -29.97 -1.55 -8.28
CA ARG A 174 -30.37 -2.78 -8.96
C ARG A 174 -29.16 -3.30 -9.75
N SER A 175 -28.55 -4.39 -9.29
CA SER A 175 -27.53 -5.12 -10.04
C SER A 175 -28.17 -6.33 -10.70
N THR A 176 -28.19 -6.36 -12.03
CA THR A 176 -28.57 -7.56 -12.80
C THR A 176 -27.30 -8.20 -13.35
N LYS A 177 -26.99 -9.41 -12.90
CA LYS A 177 -25.93 -10.24 -13.47
C LYS A 177 -26.54 -11.07 -14.60
N THR A 178 -26.15 -10.80 -15.84
CA THR A 178 -26.51 -11.64 -16.98
C THR A 178 -25.64 -12.90 -16.96
N PRO A 179 -26.20 -14.13 -17.04
CA PRO A 179 -25.41 -15.34 -17.26
C PRO A 179 -24.86 -15.36 -18.70
N TYR A 180 -23.67 -15.94 -18.88
CA TYR A 180 -22.93 -16.06 -20.14
C TYR A 180 -23.73 -16.70 -21.28
#